data_AF-A0A1I0JDC6-F1
#
_entry.id   AF-A0A1I0JDC6-F1
#
_cell.length_a   1.000
_cell.length_b   1.000
_cell.length_c   1.000
_cell.angle_alpha   90.00
_cell.angle_beta   90.00
_cell.angle_gamma   90.00
#
_symmetry.space_group_name_H-M   'P 1'
#
loop_
_entity.id
_entity.type
_entity.pdbx_description
1 polymer ?
#
loop_
_entity_poly.entity_id
_entity_poly.type
_entity_poly.pdbx_seq_one_letter_code
_entity_poly.pdbx_strand_id
1 'polypeptide(L)'
;MAFLQRSPLQFDSDTGRPQPFSITSRVFGSVPSDDTRLDLWFPDNKRMTESVSAYTSLYPLTTYYLNRLNDWGLCFRKCKVCGRIFLAKSQRYELCGDKCRKKQALQNKREFDERARENNYDLLYKNECQNWRNKINKAKKTVGFPADRLEELLAVFEAFKKEALQRKKAVKERTANPKELTGWLYQQSNIIAELFDCSMKKLLTH
;
A
#
# COMPACT_ATOMS: atom_id res chain seq x y z
N MET A 1 47.19 10.42 -6.49
CA MET A 1 46.15 10.99 -7.38
C MET A 1 44.86 10.26 -7.13
N ALA A 2 43.83 10.96 -6.62
CA ALA A 2 42.52 10.35 -6.36
C ALA A 2 41.74 10.26 -7.68
N PHE A 3 41.54 9.05 -8.19
CA PHE A 3 40.62 8.80 -9.29
C PHE A 3 39.19 9.03 -8.79
N LEU A 4 38.68 10.26 -8.90
CA LEU A 4 37.26 10.56 -8.72
C LEU A 4 36.50 10.02 -9.93
N GLN A 5 36.37 8.69 -9.99
CA GLN A 5 35.55 8.02 -10.99
C GLN A 5 34.08 8.23 -10.60
N ARG A 6 33.35 9.06 -11.36
CA ARG A 6 31.90 9.19 -11.22
C ARG A 6 31.29 7.79 -11.33
N SER A 7 30.60 7.37 -10.27
CA SER A 7 29.98 6.04 -10.15
C SER A 7 29.33 5.63 -11.48
N PRO A 8 29.66 4.45 -12.05
CA PRO A 8 29.26 4.04 -13.40
C PRO A 8 27.75 3.75 -13.50
N LEU A 9 27.07 3.63 -12.37
CA LEU A 9 25.64 3.38 -12.28
C LEU A 9 24.94 4.66 -11.81
N GLN A 10 24.32 5.36 -12.75
CA GLN A 10 23.38 6.43 -12.43
C GLN A 10 22.00 5.83 -12.24
N PHE A 11 21.40 6.12 -11.09
CA PHE A 11 20.04 5.72 -10.78
C PHE A 11 19.16 6.94 -10.91
N ASP A 12 18.03 6.76 -11.59
CA ASP A 12 16.99 7.77 -11.65
C ASP A 12 16.43 8.01 -10.23
N SER A 13 16.38 9.29 -9.81
CA SER A 13 16.01 9.69 -8.45
C SER A 13 14.57 9.35 -8.10
N ASP A 14 13.68 9.35 -9.09
CA ASP A 14 12.24 9.19 -8.88
C ASP A 14 11.82 7.72 -8.93
N THR A 15 12.50 6.92 -9.76
CA THR A 15 12.11 5.51 -10.00
C THR A 15 13.05 4.50 -9.32
N GLY A 16 14.24 4.92 -8.89
CA GLY A 16 15.28 4.04 -8.34
C GLY A 16 15.78 2.99 -9.33
N ARG A 17 15.41 3.12 -10.62
CA ARG A 17 15.87 2.24 -11.69
C ARG A 17 17.27 2.69 -12.12
N PRO A 18 18.20 1.75 -12.41
CA PRO A 18 19.42 2.13 -13.11
C PRO A 18 19.01 2.71 -14.45
N GLN A 19 19.51 3.90 -14.79
CA GLN A 19 19.37 4.41 -16.14
C GLN A 19 19.94 3.36 -17.11
N PRO A 20 19.33 3.19 -18.31
CA PRO A 20 19.94 2.38 -19.35
C PRO A 20 21.39 2.83 -19.53
N PHE A 21 22.33 1.88 -19.48
CA PHE A 21 23.75 2.17 -19.64
C PHE A 21 23.98 2.63 -21.08
N SER A 22 23.84 3.94 -21.31
CA SER A 22 24.03 4.55 -22.61
C SER A 22 25.52 4.77 -22.83
N ILE A 23 26.15 3.82 -23.53
CA ILE A 23 27.55 3.88 -23.94
C ILE A 23 27.82 5.20 -24.70
N THR A 24 26.85 5.69 -25.47
CA THR A 24 26.94 6.94 -26.24
C THR A 24 27.06 8.20 -25.39
N SER A 25 26.62 8.18 -24.13
CA SER A 25 26.67 9.39 -23.28
C SER A 25 28.03 9.66 -22.62
N ARG A 26 28.98 8.72 -22.69
CA ARG A 26 30.33 8.87 -22.13
C ARG A 26 31.48 8.67 -23.12
N VAL A 27 31.20 8.28 -24.37
CA VAL A 27 32.24 8.18 -25.41
C VAL A 27 32.47 9.59 -25.98
N PHE A 28 33.24 10.40 -25.26
CA PHE A 28 33.92 11.55 -25.86
C PHE A 28 35.05 11.00 -26.73
N GLY A 29 34.86 11.01 -28.04
CA GLY A 29 35.87 10.57 -29.01
C GLY A 29 35.92 9.05 -29.18
N SER A 30 36.19 8.60 -30.40
CA SER A 30 36.46 7.19 -30.74
C SER A 30 37.43 6.58 -29.72
N VAL A 31 36.99 5.53 -29.01
CA VAL A 31 37.83 4.77 -28.10
C VAL A 31 38.97 4.14 -28.93
N PRO A 32 40.24 4.41 -28.62
CA PRO A 32 41.36 3.77 -29.31
C PRO A 32 41.22 2.24 -29.24
N SER A 33 41.53 1.53 -30.32
CA SER A 33 41.32 0.08 -30.42
C SER A 33 41.94 -0.73 -29.26
N ASP A 34 43.03 -0.24 -28.67
CA ASP A 34 43.69 -0.85 -27.51
C ASP A 34 42.89 -0.74 -26.20
N ASP A 35 42.06 0.30 -26.02
CA ASP A 35 41.20 0.49 -24.85
C ASP A 35 40.00 -0.47 -24.84
N THR A 36 39.76 -1.17 -25.95
CA THR A 36 38.76 -2.24 -26.08
C THR A 36 39.34 -3.64 -26.12
N ARG A 37 40.67 -3.79 -26.07
CA ARG A 37 41.34 -5.08 -26.19
C ARG A 37 41.07 -5.98 -24.98
N LEU A 38 40.60 -7.20 -25.25
CA LEU A 38 40.24 -8.19 -24.25
C LEU A 38 40.67 -9.57 -24.73
N ASP A 39 41.55 -10.22 -23.97
CA ASP A 39 42.05 -11.56 -24.27
C ASP A 39 41.36 -12.58 -23.35
N LEU A 40 40.72 -13.58 -23.95
CA LEU A 40 40.01 -14.68 -23.27
C LEU A 40 40.85 -15.96 -23.37
N TRP A 41 41.09 -16.63 -22.26
CA TRP A 41 41.84 -17.88 -22.22
C TRP A 41 41.32 -18.83 -21.13
N PHE A 42 41.61 -20.13 -21.30
CA PHE A 42 41.14 -21.19 -20.39
C PHE A 42 42.36 -21.89 -19.75
N PRO A 43 42.64 -21.64 -18.46
CA PRO A 43 43.80 -22.22 -17.77
C PRO A 43 43.79 -23.74 -17.64
N ASP A 44 42.60 -24.34 -17.56
CA ASP A 44 42.46 -25.77 -17.30
C ASP A 44 41.30 -26.31 -18.16
N ASN A 45 41.58 -27.21 -19.11
CA ASN A 45 40.54 -27.83 -19.94
C ASN A 45 39.53 -28.66 -19.12
N LYS A 46 39.84 -28.98 -17.85
CA LYS A 46 38.97 -29.75 -16.96
C LYS A 46 38.02 -28.90 -16.13
N ARG A 47 38.35 -27.63 -15.89
CA ARG A 47 37.51 -26.68 -15.16
C ARG A 47 37.08 -25.61 -16.16
N MET A 48 35.78 -25.49 -16.44
CA MET A 48 35.25 -24.46 -17.37
C MET A 48 35.33 -23.04 -16.79
N THR A 49 36.49 -22.66 -16.22
CA THR A 49 36.76 -21.34 -15.67
C THR A 49 37.40 -20.48 -16.74
N GLU A 50 36.59 -19.65 -17.37
CA GLU A 50 37.01 -18.60 -18.30
C GLU A 50 37.87 -17.56 -17.55
N SER A 51 39.08 -17.28 -18.06
CA SER A 51 39.94 -16.21 -17.56
C SER A 51 40.05 -15.10 -18.60
N VAL A 52 39.91 -13.85 -18.15
CA VAL A 52 39.87 -12.67 -19.02
C VAL A 52 40.92 -11.68 -18.55
N SER A 53 41.71 -11.16 -19.49
CA SER A 53 42.70 -10.10 -19.24
C SER A 53 42.41 -8.87 -20.09
N ALA A 54 42.54 -7.70 -19.46
CA ALA A 54 42.60 -6.41 -20.15
C ALA A 54 43.88 -5.69 -19.71
N TYR A 55 44.43 -4.86 -20.60
CA TYR A 55 45.79 -4.32 -20.46
C TYR A 55 45.81 -2.83 -20.12
N THR A 56 44.89 -2.07 -20.70
CA THR A 56 44.88 -0.60 -20.68
C THR A 56 43.80 -0.03 -19.75
N SER A 57 42.64 -0.69 -19.67
CA SER A 57 41.50 -0.25 -18.87
C SER A 57 40.70 -1.43 -18.30
N LEU A 58 40.03 -1.21 -17.16
CA LEU A 58 39.08 -2.18 -16.59
C LEU A 58 37.72 -2.17 -17.34
N TYR A 59 37.52 -1.22 -18.25
CA TYR A 59 36.27 -1.03 -18.96
C TYR A 59 35.85 -2.25 -19.81
N PRO A 60 36.74 -2.89 -20.59
CA PRO A 60 36.41 -4.10 -21.36
C PRO A 60 36.04 -5.28 -20.45
N LEU A 61 36.79 -5.46 -19.35
CA LEU A 61 36.51 -6.47 -18.33
C LEU A 61 35.12 -6.27 -17.72
N THR A 62 34.82 -5.05 -17.29
CA THR A 62 33.53 -4.70 -16.67
C THR A 62 32.39 -4.96 -17.66
N THR A 63 32.55 -4.55 -18.92
CA THR A 63 31.55 -4.74 -19.97
C THR A 63 31.32 -6.23 -20.27
N TYR A 64 32.39 -7.01 -20.39
CA TYR A 64 32.31 -8.45 -20.63
C TYR A 64 31.52 -9.18 -19.54
N TYR A 65 31.85 -8.94 -18.26
CA TYR A 65 31.15 -9.59 -17.16
C TYR A 65 29.71 -9.10 -16.99
N LEU A 66 29.43 -7.82 -17.27
CA LEU A 66 28.06 -7.32 -17.28
C LEU A 66 27.21 -8.01 -18.36
N ASN A 67 27.77 -8.21 -19.55
CA ASN A 67 27.08 -8.94 -20.62
C ASN A 67 26.87 -10.41 -20.24
N ARG A 68 27.87 -11.10 -19.67
CA ARG A 68 27.71 -12.48 -19.18
C ARG A 68 26.62 -12.61 -18.11
N LEU A 69 26.56 -11.68 -17.17
CA LEU A 69 25.50 -11.65 -16.15
C LEU A 69 24.12 -11.47 -16.81
N ASN A 70 24.03 -10.63 -17.85
CA ASN A 70 22.81 -10.44 -18.60
C ASN A 70 22.42 -11.69 -19.42
N ASP A 71 23.38 -12.39 -20.03
CA ASP A 71 23.17 -13.65 -20.74
C ASP A 71 22.65 -14.74 -19.80
N TRP A 72 23.08 -14.73 -18.53
CA TRP A 72 22.53 -15.59 -17.48
C TRP A 72 21.16 -15.13 -16.95
N GLY A 73 20.61 -14.05 -17.49
CA GLY A 73 19.32 -13.48 -17.09
C GLY A 73 19.35 -12.75 -15.74
N LEU A 74 20.54 -12.39 -15.26
CA LEU A 74 20.72 -11.71 -13.97
C LEU A 74 20.84 -10.20 -14.17
N CYS A 75 20.13 -9.42 -13.35
CA CYS A 75 20.14 -7.97 -13.43
C CYS A 75 20.38 -7.31 -12.08
N PHE A 76 21.13 -6.22 -12.07
CA PHE A 76 21.34 -5.42 -10.87
C PHE A 76 20.11 -4.55 -10.58
N ARG A 77 19.60 -4.64 -9.35
CA ARG A 77 18.44 -3.87 -8.90
C ARG A 77 18.71 -3.23 -7.54
N LYS A 78 18.11 -2.07 -7.31
CA LYS A 78 18.13 -1.39 -6.01
C LYS A 78 16.93 -1.85 -5.19
N CYS A 79 17.15 -2.29 -3.96
CA CYS A 79 16.07 -2.71 -3.07
C CYS A 79 15.24 -1.51 -2.62
N LYS A 80 13.91 -1.59 -2.77
CA LYS A 80 12.98 -0.53 -2.35
C LYS A 80 13.03 -0.20 -0.85
N VAL A 81 13.36 -1.19 -0.01
CA VAL A 81 13.31 -1.05 1.46
C VAL A 81 14.63 -0.59 2.06
N CYS A 82 15.76 -1.11 1.58
CA CYS A 82 17.08 -0.82 2.17
C CYS A 82 18.03 -0.06 1.25
N GLY A 83 17.66 0.19 0.00
CA GLY A 83 18.47 0.94 -0.97
C GLY A 83 19.74 0.22 -1.45
N ARG A 84 20.02 -1.01 -0.99
CA ARG A 84 21.19 -1.79 -1.43
C ARG A 84 20.99 -2.35 -2.83
N ILE A 85 22.06 -2.38 -3.61
CA ILE A 85 22.09 -3.03 -4.93
C ILE A 85 22.23 -4.54 -4.72
N PHE A 86 21.42 -5.33 -5.42
CA PHE A 86 21.46 -6.79 -5.38
C PHE A 86 21.28 -7.37 -6.79
N LEU A 87 21.73 -8.61 -6.96
CA LEU A 87 21.60 -9.35 -8.21
C LEU A 87 20.28 -10.12 -8.22
N ALA A 88 19.41 -9.81 -9.17
CA ALA A 88 18.07 -10.38 -9.30
C ALA A 88 17.98 -11.32 -10.51
N LYS A 89 17.16 -12.38 -10.39
CA LYS A 89 16.89 -13.32 -11.50
C LYS A 89 15.93 -12.78 -12.57
N SER A 90 15.26 -11.67 -12.28
CA SER A 90 14.37 -11.01 -13.22
C SER A 90 14.10 -9.57 -12.78
N GLN A 91 13.67 -8.74 -13.72
CA GLN A 91 13.35 -7.34 -13.46
C GLN A 91 12.15 -7.14 -12.51
N ARG A 92 11.35 -8.19 -12.28
CA ARG A 92 10.16 -8.16 -11.40
C ARG A 92 10.51 -8.14 -9.92
N TYR A 93 11.75 -8.51 -9.56
CA TYR A 93 12.17 -8.49 -8.17
C TYR A 93 12.59 -7.07 -7.75
N GLU A 94 11.90 -6.55 -6.73
CA GLU A 94 12.15 -5.22 -6.15
C GLU A 94 12.82 -5.28 -4.78
N LEU A 95 12.92 -6.49 -4.20
CA LEU A 95 13.39 -6.72 -2.85
C LEU A 95 14.58 -7.66 -2.85
N CYS A 96 15.62 -7.30 -2.10
CA CYS A 96 16.87 -8.07 -2.05
C CYS A 96 16.77 -9.39 -1.30
N GLY A 97 15.83 -9.54 -0.37
CA GLY A 97 15.69 -10.75 0.43
C GLY A 97 14.60 -10.69 1.50
N ASP A 98 14.49 -11.77 2.27
CA ASP A 98 13.36 -12.01 3.18
C ASP A 98 13.24 -10.99 4.31
N LYS A 99 14.36 -10.45 4.79
CA LYS A 99 14.35 -9.38 5.80
C LYS A 99 13.61 -8.14 5.29
N CYS A 100 13.85 -7.74 4.04
CA CYS A 100 13.18 -6.59 3.42
C CYS A 100 11.72 -6.90 3.07
N ARG A 101 11.43 -8.13 2.63
CA ARG A 101 10.06 -8.62 2.40
C ARG A 101 9.20 -8.56 3.67
N LYS A 102 9.74 -9.03 4.79
CA LYS A 102 9.07 -8.97 6.11
C LYS A 102 8.84 -7.53 6.57
N LYS A 103 9.83 -6.64 6.39
CA LYS A 103 9.68 -5.21 6.72
C LYS A 103 8.57 -4.53 5.91
N GLN A 104 8.52 -4.77 4.60
CA GLN A 104 7.47 -4.21 3.74
C GLN A 104 6.09 -4.79 4.10
N ALA A 105 5.98 -6.10 4.33
CA ALA A 105 4.73 -6.71 4.74
C ALA A 105 4.23 -6.15 6.08
N LEU A 106 5.13 -5.89 7.03
CA LEU A 106 4.78 -5.27 8.31
C LEU A 106 4.30 -3.83 8.15
N GLN A 107 4.94 -3.03 7.27
CA GLN A 107 4.48 -1.67 6.96
C GLN A 107 3.09 -1.70 6.31
N ASN A 108 2.89 -2.54 5.30
CA ASN A 108 1.59 -2.67 4.63
C ASN A 108 0.49 -3.11 5.61
N LYS A 109 0.80 -4.03 6.53
CA LYS A 109 -0.14 -4.45 7.58
C LYS A 109 -0.46 -3.30 8.53
N ARG A 110 0.54 -2.54 8.99
CA ARG A 110 0.32 -1.38 9.88
C ARG A 110 -0.56 -0.32 9.22
N GLU A 111 -0.29 0.02 7.96
CA GLU A 111 -1.13 0.96 7.21
C GLU A 111 -2.55 0.44 7.01
N PHE A 112 -2.70 -0.87 6.78
CA PHE A 112 -4.02 -1.50 6.69
C PHE A 112 -4.77 -1.41 8.02
N ASP A 113 -4.11 -1.75 9.14
CA ASP A 113 -4.68 -1.69 10.49
C ASP A 113 -4.99 -0.24 10.93
N GLU A 114 -4.21 0.73 10.47
CA GLU A 114 -4.44 2.17 10.69
C GLU A 114 -5.65 2.67 9.88
N ARG A 115 -5.73 2.33 8.60
CA ARG A 115 -6.93 2.58 7.76
C ARG A 115 -8.17 1.88 8.30
N ALA A 116 -8.03 0.70 8.91
CA ALA A 116 -9.12 0.01 9.57
C ALA A 116 -9.56 0.73 10.87
N ARG A 117 -8.61 1.32 11.62
CA ARG A 117 -8.92 2.14 12.80
C ARG A 117 -9.66 3.43 12.44
N GLU A 118 -9.32 4.08 11.34
CA GLU A 118 -10.09 5.21 10.83
C GLU A 118 -11.53 4.82 10.43
N ASN A 119 -11.78 3.55 10.07
CA ASN A 119 -13.10 3.00 9.76
C ASN A 119 -13.96 2.62 10.99
N ASN A 120 -13.58 2.98 12.23
CA ASN A 120 -14.34 2.63 13.44
C ASN A 120 -15.81 3.12 13.40
N TYR A 121 -16.11 4.20 12.67
CA TYR A 121 -17.48 4.71 12.52
C TYR A 121 -18.42 3.75 11.76
N ASP A 122 -17.91 2.88 10.89
CA ASP A 122 -18.73 1.93 10.15
C ASP A 122 -19.24 0.80 11.05
N LEU A 123 -18.43 0.38 12.02
CA LEU A 123 -18.84 -0.57 13.05
C LEU A 123 -19.94 0.03 13.93
N LEU A 124 -19.73 1.27 14.41
CA LEU A 124 -20.71 1.99 15.23
C LEU A 124 -22.05 2.15 14.50
N TYR A 125 -22.03 2.53 13.22
CA TYR A 125 -23.25 2.61 12.41
C TYR A 125 -23.99 1.27 12.30
N LYS A 126 -23.27 0.16 12.08
CA LYS A 126 -23.89 -1.18 12.02
C LYS A 126 -24.55 -1.54 13.35
N ASN A 127 -23.88 -1.25 14.46
CA ASN A 127 -24.41 -1.48 15.80
C ASN A 127 -25.68 -0.66 16.05
N GLU A 128 -25.69 0.63 15.69
CA GLU A 128 -26.88 1.47 15.85
C GLU A 128 -28.04 1.01 14.96
N CYS A 129 -27.78 0.64 13.70
CA CYS A 129 -28.82 0.06 12.85
C CYS A 129 -29.40 -1.23 13.43
N GLN A 130 -28.60 -2.03 14.13
CA GLN A 130 -29.08 -3.23 14.81
C GLN A 130 -29.92 -2.86 16.05
N ASN A 131 -29.50 -1.85 16.82
CA ASN A 131 -30.25 -1.32 17.96
C ASN A 131 -31.65 -0.83 17.55
N TRP A 132 -31.73 -0.01 16.49
CA TRP A 132 -32.99 0.41 15.87
C TRP A 132 -33.90 -0.76 15.52
N ARG A 133 -33.36 -1.77 14.81
CA ARG A 133 -34.12 -2.97 14.42
C ARG A 133 -34.64 -3.75 15.63
N ASN A 134 -33.81 -3.91 16.66
CA ASN A 134 -34.19 -4.63 17.87
C ASN A 134 -35.35 -3.91 18.59
N LYS A 135 -35.30 -2.58 18.70
CA LYS A 135 -36.36 -1.78 19.32
C LYS A 135 -37.66 -1.77 18.50
N ILE A 136 -37.57 -1.65 17.18
CA ILE A 136 -38.73 -1.75 16.28
C ILE A 136 -39.36 -3.15 16.36
N ASN A 137 -38.55 -4.20 16.35
CA ASN A 137 -39.05 -5.57 16.50
C ASN A 137 -39.67 -5.81 17.88
N LYS A 138 -39.16 -5.17 18.93
CA LYS A 138 -39.77 -5.18 20.26
C LYS A 138 -41.13 -4.48 20.25
N ALA A 139 -41.23 -3.29 19.67
CA ALA A 139 -42.49 -2.55 19.53
C ALA A 139 -43.56 -3.37 18.77
N LYS A 140 -43.18 -4.05 17.68
CA LYS A 140 -44.09 -4.93 16.90
C LYS A 140 -44.60 -6.13 17.70
N LYS A 141 -43.82 -6.63 18.66
CA LYS A 141 -44.19 -7.77 19.50
C LYS A 141 -44.99 -7.38 20.74
N THR A 142 -44.97 -6.10 21.13
CA THR A 142 -45.73 -5.59 22.27
C THR A 142 -47.21 -5.52 21.91
N VAL A 143 -48.04 -6.30 22.63
CA VAL A 143 -49.50 -6.29 22.47
C VAL A 143 -50.04 -4.92 22.88
N GLY A 144 -50.84 -4.30 22.01
CA GLY A 144 -51.44 -2.98 22.25
C GLY A 144 -50.55 -1.79 21.89
N PHE A 145 -49.37 -2.00 21.28
CA PHE A 145 -48.52 -0.86 20.86
C PHE A 145 -49.24 0.00 19.80
N PRO A 146 -49.29 1.34 19.95
CA PRO A 146 -50.03 2.19 19.03
C PRO A 146 -49.44 2.15 17.62
N ALA A 147 -50.28 1.90 16.61
CA ALA A 147 -49.86 1.82 15.20
C ALA A 147 -49.19 3.13 14.74
N ASP A 148 -49.76 4.27 15.10
CA ASP A 148 -49.22 5.60 14.75
C ASP A 148 -47.80 5.82 15.29
N ARG A 149 -47.50 5.29 16.48
CA ARG A 149 -46.16 5.38 17.08
C ARG A 149 -45.17 4.41 16.45
N LEU A 150 -45.65 3.27 15.98
CA LEU A 150 -44.82 2.33 15.22
C LEU A 150 -44.43 2.93 13.87
N GLU A 151 -45.37 3.63 13.23
CA GLU A 151 -45.13 4.34 11.98
C GLU A 151 -44.15 5.52 12.17
N GLU A 152 -44.30 6.28 13.27
CA GLU A 152 -43.34 7.34 13.64
C GLU A 152 -41.94 6.77 13.87
N LEU A 153 -41.79 5.66 14.61
CA LEU A 153 -40.50 4.99 14.81
C LEU A 153 -39.86 4.52 13.50
N LEU A 154 -40.66 4.02 12.55
CA LEU A 154 -40.18 3.60 11.23
C LEU A 154 -39.75 4.81 10.39
N ALA A 155 -40.51 5.91 10.43
CA ALA A 155 -40.19 7.14 9.72
C ALA A 155 -38.87 7.77 10.22
N VAL A 156 -38.67 7.83 11.55
CA VAL A 156 -37.42 8.33 12.13
C VAL A 156 -36.24 7.42 11.78
N PHE A 157 -36.44 6.11 11.73
CA PHE A 157 -35.38 5.18 11.32
C PHE A 157 -34.95 5.36 9.86
N GLU A 158 -35.91 5.59 8.95
CA GLU A 158 -35.59 5.88 7.54
C GLU A 158 -34.90 7.25 7.37
N ALA A 159 -35.32 8.27 8.13
CA ALA A 159 -34.63 9.55 8.16
C ALA A 159 -33.17 9.40 8.65
N PHE A 160 -32.96 8.66 9.74
CA PHE A 160 -31.64 8.33 10.28
C PHE A 160 -30.74 7.66 9.23
N LYS A 161 -31.25 6.68 8.48
CA LYS A 161 -30.47 6.01 7.43
C LYS A 161 -30.03 6.98 6.33
N LYS A 162 -30.94 7.85 5.87
CA LYS A 162 -30.64 8.84 4.82
C LYS A 162 -29.57 9.83 5.29
N GLU A 163 -29.71 10.35 6.51
CA GLU A 163 -28.74 11.29 7.08
C GLU A 163 -27.38 10.63 7.35
N ALA A 164 -27.36 9.40 7.87
CA ALA A 164 -26.14 8.64 8.09
C ALA A 164 -25.39 8.38 6.77
N LEU A 165 -26.10 8.09 5.68
CA LEU A 165 -25.49 7.87 4.37
C LEU A 165 -24.87 9.16 3.81
N GLN A 166 -25.54 10.30 3.98
CA GLN A 166 -25.03 11.61 3.57
C GLN A 166 -23.79 12.00 4.37
N ARG A 167 -23.81 11.87 5.70
CA ARG A 167 -22.66 12.18 6.56
C ARG A 167 -21.46 11.25 6.28
N LYS A 168 -21.70 9.98 5.96
CA LYS A 168 -20.65 9.05 5.51
C LYS A 168 -20.01 9.46 4.17
N LYS A 169 -20.80 9.95 3.21
CA LYS A 169 -20.27 10.49 1.96
C LYS A 169 -19.40 11.71 2.23
N ALA A 170 -19.86 12.63 3.09
CA ALA A 170 -19.09 13.80 3.50
C ALA A 170 -17.74 13.44 4.16
N VAL A 171 -17.72 12.42 5.02
CA VAL A 171 -16.45 11.92 5.61
C VAL A 171 -15.51 11.35 4.55
N LYS A 172 -16.05 10.60 3.56
CA LYS A 172 -15.23 10.06 2.44
C LYS A 172 -14.66 11.17 1.56
N GLU A 173 -15.42 12.22 1.33
CA GLU A 173 -15.03 13.40 0.54
C GLU A 173 -14.12 14.37 1.34
N ARG A 174 -13.76 14.02 2.59
CA ARG A 174 -12.99 14.84 3.54
C ARG A 174 -13.61 16.19 3.87
N THR A 175 -14.92 16.35 3.63
CA THR A 175 -15.67 17.57 3.95
C THR A 175 -16.18 17.59 5.39
N ALA A 176 -16.30 16.42 6.03
CA ALA A 176 -16.68 16.28 7.44
C ALA A 176 -15.67 15.43 8.22
N ASN A 177 -15.55 15.70 9.53
CA ASN A 177 -14.62 14.95 10.38
C ASN A 177 -15.25 13.61 10.82
N PRO A 178 -14.53 12.48 10.72
CA PRO A 178 -14.99 11.20 11.27
C PRO A 178 -15.47 11.28 12.74
N LYS A 179 -14.85 12.14 13.56
CA LYS A 179 -15.24 12.33 14.96
C LYS A 179 -16.64 12.91 15.13
N GLU A 180 -17.03 13.84 14.25
CA GLU A 180 -18.38 14.44 14.26
C GLU A 180 -19.44 13.41 13.89
N LEU A 181 -19.14 12.54 12.91
CA LEU A 181 -20.01 11.41 12.57
C LEU A 181 -20.17 10.47 13.76
N THR A 182 -19.07 10.13 14.47
CA THR A 182 -19.17 9.27 15.66
C THR A 182 -19.96 9.92 16.79
N GLY A 183 -19.80 11.22 17.04
CA GLY A 183 -20.56 11.94 18.06
C GLY A 183 -22.06 11.97 17.76
N TRP A 184 -22.42 12.22 16.49
CA TRP A 184 -23.81 12.17 16.05
C TRP A 184 -24.42 10.76 16.17
N LEU A 185 -23.67 9.70 15.83
CA LEU A 185 -24.16 8.32 16.00
C LEU A 185 -24.51 8.00 17.47
N TYR A 186 -23.71 8.48 18.43
CA TYR A 186 -24.04 8.32 19.85
C TYR A 186 -25.31 9.07 20.26
N GLN A 187 -25.54 10.28 19.73
CA GLN A 187 -26.78 11.03 20.00
C GLN A 187 -28.02 10.28 19.50
N GLN A 188 -27.91 9.57 18.37
CA GLN A 188 -29.02 8.79 17.82
C GLN A 188 -29.44 7.65 18.76
N SER A 189 -28.53 7.03 19.51
CA SER A 189 -28.90 6.01 20.51
C SER A 189 -29.85 6.57 21.59
N ASN A 190 -29.60 7.79 22.05
CA ASN A 190 -30.44 8.47 23.05
C ASN A 190 -31.83 8.80 22.49
N ILE A 191 -31.89 9.31 21.26
CA ILE A 191 -33.15 9.64 20.58
C ILE A 191 -34.06 8.41 20.50
N ILE A 192 -33.51 7.23 20.16
CA ILE A 192 -34.33 6.01 20.09
C ILE A 192 -34.78 5.57 21.48
N ALA A 193 -33.94 5.72 22.51
CA ALA A 193 -34.31 5.37 23.88
C ALA A 193 -35.47 6.24 24.35
N GLU A 194 -35.37 7.56 24.15
CA GLU A 194 -36.42 8.51 24.50
C GLU A 194 -37.72 8.27 23.73
N LEU A 195 -37.66 8.06 22.41
CA LEU A 195 -38.85 7.78 21.59
C LEU A 195 -39.55 6.48 22.01
N PHE A 196 -38.77 5.43 22.29
CA PHE A 196 -39.31 4.15 22.74
C PHE A 196 -39.90 4.23 24.15
N ASP A 197 -39.19 4.86 25.09
CA ASP A 197 -39.64 5.00 26.48
C ASP A 197 -40.84 5.95 26.62
N CYS A 198 -40.89 7.03 25.84
CA CYS A 198 -42.05 7.91 25.74
C CYS A 198 -43.28 7.16 25.20
N SER A 199 -43.07 6.30 24.20
CA SER A 199 -44.15 5.44 23.66
C SER A 199 -44.63 4.40 24.67
N MET A 200 -43.74 3.85 25.50
CA MET A 200 -44.08 2.89 26.55
C MET A 200 -44.78 3.53 27.76
N LYS A 201 -44.40 4.74 28.18
CA LYS A 201 -45.06 5.43 29.30
C LYS A 201 -46.52 5.75 28.99
N LYS A 202 -46.84 6.09 27.75
CA LYS A 202 -48.22 6.35 27.32
C LYS A 202 -49.12 5.11 27.32
N LEU A 203 -48.54 3.90 27.23
CA LEU A 203 -49.27 2.64 27.36
C LEU A 203 -49.64 2.29 28.81
N LEU A 204 -48.98 2.91 29.81
CA LEU A 204 -49.23 2.66 31.24
C LEU A 204 -50.19 3.69 31.87
N THR A 205 -50.51 4.76 31.15
CA THR A 205 -51.39 5.84 31.60
C THR A 205 -52.82 5.76 31.04
N HIS A 206 -53.14 4.68 30.32
CA HIS A 206 -54.48 4.30 29.88
C HIS A 206 -54.79 2.89 30.40
#